data_AF-A4X6J1-F1
#
_entry.id   AF-A4X6J1-F1
#
_cell.length_a   1.000
_cell.length_b   1.000
_cell.length_c   1.000
_cell.angle_alpha   90.00
_cell.angle_beta   90.00
_cell.angle_gamma   90.00
#
_symmetry.space_group_name_H-M   'P 1'
#
loop_
_entity.id
_entity.type
_entity.pdbx_description
1 polymer ?
#
loop_
_entity_poly.entity_id
_entity_poly.type
_entity_poly.pdbx_seq_one_letter_code
_entity_poly.pdbx_strand_id
1 'polypeptide(L)'
;MHVRSRILTGLALTAALLAGTATPAAATPIVLSSGHVDVIDVDYAGGALTVNLLDDSVERNPADVILRVPNAAKVTVPSRSEWSFLGTDNQAWVLPQSSSSELLWAGWNTEEVPSGVFQNNRVTFKLTNVTGPAGFSAYTVSGGTPTVLFDSGDGLPDSLNVNYNTHAHVNWGFDAAGTYDVTFEVTGVLAANGTTISSGANTWTFEVLP
;
A
#
# COMPACT_ATOMS: atom_id res chain seq x y z
N MET A 1 -71.30 23.84 52.59
CA MET A 1 -70.00 23.86 53.29
C MET A 1 -68.90 23.64 52.24
N HIS A 2 -67.84 24.44 52.29
CA HIS A 2 -67.02 24.86 51.15
C HIS A 2 -66.18 23.81 50.41
N VAL A 3 -66.12 24.02 49.09
CA VAL A 3 -65.18 23.47 48.11
C VAL A 3 -63.73 23.77 48.52
N ARG A 4 -62.83 22.79 48.38
CA ARG A 4 -61.38 23.05 48.31
C ARG A 4 -60.75 22.20 47.21
N SER A 5 -60.58 22.82 46.05
CA SER A 5 -59.70 22.35 44.97
C SER A 5 -58.24 22.45 45.44
N ARG A 6 -57.47 21.37 45.27
CA ARG A 6 -56.01 21.40 45.38
C ARG A 6 -55.42 21.32 43.98
N ILE A 7 -54.81 22.41 43.55
CA ILE A 7 -53.99 22.50 42.35
C ILE A 7 -52.63 21.86 42.71
N LEU A 8 -52.25 20.80 42.00
CA LEU A 8 -50.89 20.25 42.03
C LEU A 8 -50.12 20.87 40.86
N THR A 9 -49.19 21.75 41.20
CA THR A 9 -48.24 22.37 40.27
C THR A 9 -47.26 21.29 39.78
N GLY A 10 -47.28 21.00 38.48
CA GLY A 10 -46.29 20.12 37.85
C GLY A 10 -44.97 20.85 37.65
N LEU A 11 -43.88 20.30 38.20
CA LEU A 11 -42.52 20.65 37.79
C LEU A 11 -42.13 19.72 36.63
N ALA A 12 -42.09 20.25 35.41
CA ALA A 12 -41.43 19.57 34.30
C ALA A 12 -39.95 19.94 34.32
N LEU A 13 -39.09 19.03 34.76
CA LEU A 13 -37.65 19.13 34.51
C LEU A 13 -37.36 18.62 33.09
N THR A 14 -37.06 19.52 32.16
CA THR A 14 -36.43 19.18 30.89
C THR A 14 -34.94 18.99 31.13
N ALA A 15 -34.50 17.73 31.21
CA ALA A 15 -33.08 17.40 31.13
C ALA A 15 -32.64 17.49 29.66
N ALA A 16 -31.84 18.52 29.33
CA ALA A 16 -31.18 18.60 28.04
C ALA A 16 -30.01 17.59 28.02
N LEU A 17 -30.15 16.48 27.31
CA LEU A 17 -29.02 15.61 26.98
C LEU A 17 -28.13 16.34 25.98
N LEU A 18 -26.97 16.81 26.45
CA LEU A 18 -25.84 17.16 25.59
C LEU A 18 -25.27 15.85 25.03
N ALA A 19 -25.70 15.48 23.83
CA ALA A 19 -25.05 14.43 23.05
C ALA A 19 -23.69 14.95 22.58
N GLY A 20 -22.65 14.74 23.38
CA GLY A 20 -21.27 14.94 22.94
C GLY A 20 -20.95 13.91 21.87
N THR A 21 -20.70 14.37 20.64
CA THR A 21 -20.13 13.51 19.59
C THR A 21 -18.68 13.26 19.93
N ALA A 22 -18.39 12.14 20.59
CA ALA A 22 -17.02 11.67 20.72
C ALA A 22 -16.48 11.40 19.31
N THR A 23 -15.54 12.21 18.84
CA THR A 23 -14.75 11.88 17.64
C THR A 23 -13.96 10.61 17.94
N PRO A 24 -14.06 9.55 17.11
CA PRO A 24 -13.23 8.37 17.27
C PRO A 24 -11.77 8.81 17.31
N ALA A 25 -11.02 8.36 18.32
CA ALA A 25 -9.58 8.54 18.33
C ALA A 25 -9.01 7.78 17.12
N ALA A 26 -8.42 8.50 16.16
CA ALA A 26 -7.67 7.86 15.10
C ALA A 26 -6.49 7.10 15.73
N ALA A 27 -6.36 5.81 15.43
CA ALA A 27 -5.21 5.04 15.85
C ALA A 27 -3.94 5.70 15.29
N THR A 28 -2.86 5.70 16.08
CA THR A 28 -1.56 6.17 15.60
C THR A 28 -1.05 5.19 14.54
N PRO A 29 -0.67 5.64 13.33
CA PRO A 29 -0.20 4.75 12.28
C PRO A 29 1.10 4.06 12.70
N ILE A 30 1.28 2.84 12.21
CA ILE A 30 2.50 2.04 12.39
C ILE A 30 3.52 2.54 11.37
N VAL A 31 4.71 2.92 11.82
CA VAL A 31 5.76 3.41 10.93
C VAL A 31 6.84 2.36 10.78
N LEU A 32 7.05 1.90 9.54
CA LEU A 32 8.14 1.00 9.18
C LEU A 32 9.19 1.81 8.40
N SER A 33 10.46 1.74 8.81
CA SER A 33 11.55 2.48 8.16
C SER A 33 12.75 1.64 7.75
N SER A 34 12.80 0.39 8.20
CA SER A 34 13.87 -0.57 7.90
C SER A 34 13.39 -1.99 8.18
N GLY A 35 13.98 -2.99 7.53
CA GLY A 35 13.61 -4.40 7.73
C GLY A 35 12.98 -5.03 6.48
N HIS A 36 12.67 -6.32 6.57
CA HIS A 36 11.97 -7.04 5.50
C HIS A 36 10.50 -6.63 5.48
N VAL A 37 9.98 -6.35 4.28
CA VAL A 37 8.56 -6.07 4.10
C VAL A 37 8.11 -6.54 2.72
N ASP A 38 7.07 -7.37 2.69
CA ASP A 38 6.35 -7.64 1.45
C ASP A 38 5.20 -6.65 1.38
N VAL A 39 5.41 -5.56 0.64
CA VAL A 39 4.47 -4.45 0.51
C VAL A 39 3.15 -4.95 -0.07
N ILE A 40 3.23 -5.84 -1.07
CA ILE A 40 2.08 -6.52 -1.65
C ILE A 40 2.17 -7.99 -1.26
N ASP A 41 1.56 -8.34 -0.12
CA ASP A 41 1.36 -9.74 0.26
C ASP A 41 0.00 -10.22 -0.30
N VAL A 42 0.02 -11.32 -1.06
CA VAL A 42 -1.14 -11.82 -1.80
C VAL A 42 -1.62 -13.15 -1.26
N ASP A 43 -2.90 -13.12 -0.89
CA ASP A 43 -3.59 -14.19 -0.22
C ASP A 43 -4.69 -14.79 -1.08
N TYR A 44 -4.84 -16.12 -1.03
CA TYR A 44 -6.05 -16.77 -1.53
C TYR A 44 -6.61 -17.80 -0.55
N ALA A 45 -7.70 -17.43 0.12
CA ALA A 45 -8.41 -18.28 1.06
C ALA A 45 -9.93 -18.15 0.92
N GLY A 46 -10.64 -19.28 1.06
CA GLY A 46 -12.12 -19.28 1.07
C GLY A 46 -12.78 -18.75 -0.20
N GLY A 47 -12.07 -18.74 -1.34
CA GLY A 47 -12.57 -18.20 -2.61
C GLY A 47 -12.32 -16.69 -2.81
N ALA A 48 -11.71 -16.01 -1.85
CA ALA A 48 -11.36 -14.60 -1.92
C ALA A 48 -9.87 -14.42 -2.25
N LEU A 49 -9.58 -13.41 -3.06
CA LEU A 49 -8.23 -12.90 -3.31
C LEU A 49 -8.08 -11.62 -2.49
N THR A 50 -7.14 -11.59 -1.55
CA THR A 50 -6.89 -10.44 -0.68
C THR A 50 -5.45 -9.98 -0.82
N VAL A 51 -5.22 -8.72 -0.44
CA VAL A 51 -3.89 -8.12 -0.44
C VAL A 51 -3.70 -7.39 0.87
N ASN A 52 -2.58 -7.67 1.53
CA ASN A 52 -2.15 -7.03 2.78
C ASN A 52 -0.70 -6.55 2.64
N LEU A 53 -0.15 -6.06 3.75
CA LEU A 53 1.29 -5.83 3.92
C LEU A 53 1.81 -6.81 4.98
N LEU A 54 2.84 -7.58 4.62
CA LEU A 54 3.52 -8.48 5.55
C LEU A 54 4.82 -7.82 6.06
N ASP A 55 4.83 -7.48 7.34
CA ASP A 55 5.96 -6.91 8.07
C ASP A 55 6.67 -8.02 8.86
N ASP A 56 7.78 -8.53 8.32
CA ASP A 56 8.40 -9.80 8.70
C ASP A 56 7.38 -10.97 8.72
N SER A 57 6.77 -11.21 9.88
CA SER A 57 5.78 -12.29 10.09
C SER A 57 4.42 -11.75 10.56
N VAL A 58 4.21 -10.44 10.47
CA VAL A 58 3.01 -9.76 10.97
C VAL A 58 2.23 -9.18 9.81
N GLU A 59 1.04 -9.73 9.58
CA GLU A 59 0.07 -9.17 8.64
C GLU A 59 -0.49 -7.84 9.13
N ARG A 60 -0.50 -6.85 8.24
CA ARG A 60 -0.99 -5.49 8.51
C ARG A 60 -1.91 -5.03 7.38
N ASN A 61 -2.95 -4.28 7.76
CA ASN A 61 -3.72 -3.52 6.79
C ASN A 61 -2.84 -2.37 6.23
N PRO A 62 -2.66 -2.25 4.90
CA PRO A 62 -1.89 -1.17 4.29
C PRO A 62 -2.27 0.23 4.77
N ALA A 63 -3.56 0.48 5.05
CA ALA A 63 -4.06 1.78 5.48
C ALA A 63 -3.60 2.19 6.90
N ASP A 64 -3.13 1.24 7.70
CA ASP A 64 -2.65 1.49 9.08
C ASP A 64 -1.12 1.69 9.13
N VAL A 65 -0.43 1.58 7.99
CA VAL A 65 1.03 1.58 7.90
C VAL A 65 1.55 2.76 7.08
N ILE A 66 2.59 3.41 7.59
CA ILE A 66 3.42 4.36 6.85
C ILE A 66 4.76 3.68 6.56
N LEU A 67 5.07 3.53 5.27
CA LEU A 67 6.36 3.06 4.78
C LEU A 67 7.30 4.26 4.64
N ARG A 68 8.11 4.51 5.66
CA ARG A 68 9.05 5.63 5.67
C ARG A 68 10.28 5.29 4.84
N VAL A 69 10.61 6.19 3.92
CA VAL A 69 11.83 6.14 3.10
C VAL A 69 12.79 7.20 3.64
N PRO A 70 13.82 6.81 4.42
CA PRO A 70 14.77 7.75 5.01
C PRO A 70 15.59 8.48 3.95
N ASN A 71 16.18 9.62 4.31
CA ASN A 71 17.11 10.33 3.42
C ASN A 71 18.36 9.48 3.07
N ALA A 72 18.69 8.47 3.88
CA ALA A 72 19.73 7.49 3.56
C ALA A 72 19.43 6.70 2.25
N ALA A 73 18.17 6.67 1.80
CA ALA A 73 17.77 6.09 0.51
C ALA A 73 18.09 6.99 -0.68
N LYS A 74 18.51 8.24 -0.47
CA LYS A 74 18.76 9.19 -1.54
C LYS A 74 19.99 8.80 -2.35
N VAL A 75 19.84 8.73 -3.66
CA VAL A 75 20.88 8.35 -4.62
C VAL A 75 21.03 9.39 -5.73
N THR A 76 22.20 9.38 -6.38
CA THR A 76 22.39 10.06 -7.66
C THR A 76 22.05 9.08 -8.78
N VAL A 77 21.10 9.46 -9.63
CA VAL A 77 20.66 8.64 -10.77
C VAL A 77 21.74 8.66 -11.85
N PRO A 78 22.13 7.51 -12.43
CA PRO A 78 23.09 7.48 -13.52
C PRO A 78 22.60 8.27 -14.74
N SER A 79 23.50 9.04 -15.37
CA SER A 79 23.15 9.92 -16.50
C SER A 79 22.86 9.20 -17.83
N ARG A 80 22.76 7.87 -17.84
CA ARG A 80 22.52 7.10 -19.06
C ARG A 80 21.03 7.08 -19.37
N SER A 81 20.67 7.05 -20.65
CA SER A 81 19.27 7.11 -21.07
C SER A 81 18.41 5.97 -20.54
N GLU A 82 19.00 4.81 -20.19
CA GLU A 82 18.23 3.70 -19.60
C GLU A 82 17.61 4.06 -18.23
N TRP A 83 18.08 5.13 -17.58
CA TRP A 83 17.64 5.59 -16.26
C TRP A 83 16.71 6.80 -16.32
N SER A 84 16.25 7.22 -17.51
CA SER A 84 15.43 8.43 -17.67
C SER A 84 14.06 8.36 -17.01
N PHE A 85 13.63 7.18 -16.57
CA PHE A 85 12.39 6.94 -15.84
C PHE A 85 12.49 7.31 -14.35
N LEU A 86 13.70 7.48 -13.82
CA LEU A 86 13.94 7.64 -12.38
C LEU A 86 14.52 9.00 -12.05
N GLY A 87 13.91 9.65 -11.06
CA GLY A 87 14.43 10.84 -10.41
C GLY A 87 14.10 12.15 -11.10
N THR A 88 14.18 13.22 -10.33
CA THR A 88 14.18 14.60 -10.82
C THR A 88 15.55 15.22 -10.53
N ASP A 89 16.09 16.00 -11.47
CA ASP A 89 17.41 16.63 -11.35
C ASP A 89 18.56 15.65 -11.00
N ASN A 90 18.48 14.42 -11.52
CA ASN A 90 19.39 13.30 -11.25
C ASN A 90 19.40 12.83 -9.77
N GLN A 91 18.36 13.14 -9.00
CA GLN A 91 18.18 12.65 -7.63
C GLN A 91 16.91 11.81 -7.52
N ALA A 92 17.01 10.72 -6.76
CA ALA A 92 15.88 9.88 -6.40
C ALA A 92 16.09 9.30 -5.00
N TRP A 93 15.03 8.78 -4.40
CA TRP A 93 15.10 7.97 -3.18
C TRP A 93 14.74 6.54 -3.55
N VAL A 94 15.61 5.59 -3.24
CA VAL A 94 15.46 4.21 -3.68
C VAL A 94 15.54 3.26 -2.49
N LEU A 95 14.45 2.53 -2.24
CA LEU A 95 14.51 1.31 -1.44
C LEU A 95 15.09 0.20 -2.32
N PRO A 96 16.20 -0.43 -1.94
CA PRO A 96 16.96 -1.31 -2.84
C PRO A 96 16.37 -2.73 -2.94
N GLN A 97 16.50 -3.34 -4.12
CA GLN A 97 16.16 -4.77 -4.34
C GLN A 97 17.00 -5.74 -3.49
N SER A 98 18.18 -5.30 -3.04
CA SER A 98 19.06 -6.04 -2.14
C SER A 98 18.92 -5.51 -0.72
N SER A 99 18.88 -6.39 0.27
CA SER A 99 18.69 -6.00 1.67
C SER A 99 19.75 -4.99 2.15
N SER A 100 19.31 -3.98 2.89
CA SER A 100 20.15 -3.03 3.62
C SER A 100 19.63 -2.95 5.06
N SER A 101 20.52 -2.85 6.05
CA SER A 101 20.11 -2.75 7.45
C SER A 101 19.44 -1.42 7.80
N GLU A 102 19.61 -0.39 6.97
CA GLU A 102 19.12 0.96 7.24
C GLU A 102 17.82 1.30 6.50
N LEU A 103 17.39 0.45 5.57
CA LEU A 103 16.27 0.71 4.67
C LEU A 103 15.30 -0.46 4.66
N LEU A 104 14.06 -0.19 4.25
CA LEU A 104 13.10 -1.25 3.97
C LEU A 104 13.57 -2.08 2.78
N TRP A 105 13.51 -3.39 2.92
CA TRP A 105 13.70 -4.35 1.84
C TRP A 105 12.32 -4.71 1.29
N ALA A 106 11.81 -3.83 0.44
CA ALA A 106 10.44 -3.87 -0.05
C ALA A 106 10.26 -4.86 -1.20
N GLY A 107 9.22 -5.70 -1.09
CA GLY A 107 8.93 -6.75 -2.06
C GLY A 107 7.45 -7.06 -2.17
N TRP A 108 7.19 -8.27 -2.65
CA TRP A 108 5.87 -8.88 -2.70
C TRP A 108 5.97 -10.39 -2.51
N ASN A 109 4.85 -10.98 -2.09
CA ASN A 109 4.73 -12.39 -1.79
C ASN A 109 3.43 -12.95 -2.38
N THR A 110 3.52 -14.14 -2.98
CA THR A 110 2.38 -14.91 -3.50
C THR A 110 2.41 -16.38 -3.06
N GLU A 111 3.17 -16.70 -2.01
CA GLU A 111 3.33 -18.04 -1.45
C GLU A 111 2.01 -18.56 -0.84
N GLU A 112 1.15 -17.67 -0.35
CA GLU A 112 -0.18 -18.00 0.17
C GLU A 112 -1.24 -18.18 -0.93
N VAL A 113 -0.83 -18.13 -2.21
CA VAL A 113 -1.66 -18.49 -3.36
C VAL A 113 -1.41 -19.96 -3.77
N PRO A 114 -2.39 -20.87 -3.58
CA PRO A 114 -2.19 -22.27 -3.94
C PRO A 114 -2.04 -22.49 -5.45
N SER A 115 -1.23 -23.48 -5.82
CA SER A 115 -1.09 -23.92 -7.22
C SER A 115 -2.43 -24.37 -7.80
N GLY A 116 -2.68 -24.05 -9.06
CA GLY A 116 -3.88 -24.47 -9.80
C GLY A 116 -5.12 -23.62 -9.56
N VAL A 117 -5.07 -22.63 -8.66
CA VAL A 117 -6.21 -21.72 -8.42
C VAL A 117 -6.46 -20.80 -9.61
N PHE A 118 -5.40 -20.20 -10.15
CA PHE A 118 -5.47 -19.25 -11.26
C PHE A 118 -4.89 -19.83 -12.55
N GLN A 119 -5.42 -19.38 -13.69
CA GLN A 119 -4.90 -19.75 -15.01
C GLN A 119 -3.42 -19.40 -15.12
N ASN A 120 -2.63 -20.32 -15.68
CA ASN A 120 -1.17 -20.21 -15.80
C ASN A 120 -0.45 -20.09 -14.44
N ASN A 121 -1.11 -20.41 -13.33
CA ASN A 121 -0.58 -20.29 -11.97
C ASN A 121 0.02 -18.90 -11.68
N ARG A 122 -0.73 -17.84 -12.00
CA ARG A 122 -0.29 -16.47 -11.78
C ARG A 122 -1.44 -15.52 -11.47
N VAL A 123 -1.10 -14.42 -10.83
CA VAL A 123 -1.95 -13.24 -10.66
C VAL A 123 -1.39 -12.07 -11.49
N THR A 124 -2.18 -11.04 -11.69
CA THR A 124 -1.78 -9.80 -12.35
C THR A 124 -1.85 -8.66 -11.35
N PHE A 125 -0.70 -8.05 -11.07
CA PHE A 125 -0.58 -6.84 -10.28
C PHE A 125 -0.78 -5.65 -11.20
N LYS A 126 -1.56 -4.67 -10.78
CA LYS A 126 -1.80 -3.44 -11.53
C LYS A 126 -1.47 -2.23 -10.67
N LEU A 127 -0.53 -1.39 -11.09
CA LEU A 127 -0.38 -0.06 -10.50
C LEU A 127 -1.49 0.81 -11.10
N THR A 128 -2.49 1.17 -10.31
CA THR A 128 -3.69 1.84 -10.83
C THR A 128 -3.70 3.33 -10.58
N ASN A 129 -3.03 3.79 -9.53
CA ASN A 129 -2.93 5.21 -9.20
C ASN A 129 -1.69 5.48 -8.36
N VAL A 130 -1.06 6.63 -8.59
CA VAL A 130 -0.03 7.22 -7.72
C VAL A 130 -0.39 8.68 -7.49
N THR A 131 -0.41 9.11 -6.24
CA THR A 131 -0.40 10.53 -5.91
C THR A 131 0.85 10.84 -5.10
N GLY A 132 1.48 11.98 -5.38
CA GLY A 132 2.73 12.36 -4.73
C GLY A 132 3.34 13.62 -5.36
N PRO A 133 4.46 14.10 -4.83
CA PRO A 133 5.15 15.29 -5.32
C PRO A 133 5.78 15.12 -6.71
N ALA A 134 6.08 13.89 -7.14
CA ALA A 134 6.70 13.56 -8.41
C ALA A 134 6.38 12.09 -8.80
N GLY A 135 7.16 11.49 -9.70
CA GLY A 135 6.98 10.10 -10.12
C GLY A 135 7.41 9.06 -9.08
N PHE A 136 6.86 7.88 -9.26
CA PHE A 136 7.16 6.62 -8.58
C PHE A 136 7.43 5.54 -9.64
N SER A 137 8.42 4.69 -9.39
CA SER A 137 8.70 3.52 -10.23
C SER A 137 9.14 2.32 -9.39
N ALA A 138 8.83 1.12 -9.85
CA ALA A 138 9.39 -0.11 -9.33
C ALA A 138 10.12 -0.87 -10.45
N TYR A 139 11.34 -1.33 -10.17
CA TYR A 139 12.23 -1.84 -11.22
C TYR A 139 13.29 -2.81 -10.66
N THR A 140 13.84 -3.65 -11.53
CA THR A 140 15.02 -4.48 -11.20
C THR A 140 16.26 -3.97 -11.92
N VAL A 141 17.43 -4.35 -11.42
CA VAL A 141 18.72 -4.08 -12.04
C VAL A 141 19.49 -5.38 -12.14
N SER A 142 19.99 -5.67 -13.34
CA SER A 142 20.88 -6.81 -13.59
C SER A 142 22.05 -6.36 -14.46
N GLY A 143 23.28 -6.65 -14.03
CA GLY A 143 24.49 -6.21 -14.74
C GLY A 143 24.61 -4.68 -14.91
N GLY A 144 23.91 -3.90 -14.10
CA GLY A 144 23.84 -2.43 -14.22
C GLY A 144 22.79 -1.91 -15.20
N THR A 145 21.99 -2.78 -15.81
CA THR A 145 20.89 -2.42 -16.70
C THR A 145 19.56 -2.49 -15.94
N PRO A 146 18.77 -1.40 -15.91
CA PRO A 146 17.45 -1.42 -15.28
C PRO A 146 16.41 -2.11 -16.18
N THR A 147 15.41 -2.73 -15.55
CA THR A 147 14.16 -3.19 -16.17
C THR A 147 13.00 -2.65 -15.35
N VAL A 148 12.27 -1.71 -15.93
CA VAL A 148 11.10 -1.07 -15.33
C VAL A 148 9.95 -2.08 -15.28
N LEU A 149 9.32 -2.20 -14.11
CA LEU A 149 8.16 -3.07 -13.89
C LEU A 149 6.87 -2.26 -13.74
N PHE A 150 6.98 -1.10 -13.10
CA PHE A 150 5.92 -0.11 -12.96
C PHE A 150 6.56 1.28 -13.04
N ASP A 151 5.94 2.20 -13.77
CA ASP A 151 6.30 3.61 -13.82
C ASP A 151 5.02 4.45 -13.84
N SER A 152 4.94 5.46 -12.99
CA SER A 152 3.82 6.41 -13.01
C SER A 152 4.08 7.60 -13.92
N GLY A 153 5.31 7.77 -14.40
CA GLY A 153 5.73 8.88 -15.26
C GLY A 153 5.30 8.73 -16.72
N ASP A 154 5.02 7.52 -17.21
CA ASP A 154 4.59 7.24 -18.59
C ASP A 154 3.08 7.00 -18.74
N GLY A 155 2.35 6.99 -17.63
CA GLY A 155 0.89 6.86 -17.56
C GLY A 155 0.46 5.64 -16.76
N LEU A 156 -0.82 5.58 -16.38
CA LEU A 156 -1.38 4.44 -15.62
C LEU A 156 -2.67 3.95 -16.29
N PRO A 157 -3.03 2.65 -16.12
CA PRO A 157 -2.38 1.67 -15.26
C PRO A 157 -1.23 0.91 -15.92
N ASP A 158 -0.27 0.49 -15.10
CA ASP A 158 0.74 -0.51 -15.45
C ASP A 158 0.34 -1.89 -14.96
N SER A 159 0.90 -2.96 -15.57
CA SER A 159 0.56 -4.33 -15.21
C SER A 159 1.74 -5.29 -15.27
N LEU A 160 1.86 -6.13 -14.23
CA LEU A 160 2.85 -7.20 -14.13
C LEU A 160 2.18 -8.53 -13.82
N ASN A 161 2.53 -9.58 -14.57
CA ASN A 161 2.13 -10.94 -14.19
C ASN A 161 3.13 -11.50 -13.18
N VAL A 162 2.62 -11.94 -12.03
CA VAL A 162 3.42 -12.54 -10.96
C VAL A 162 2.95 -13.97 -10.75
N ASN A 163 3.89 -14.91 -10.86
CA ASN A 163 3.58 -16.33 -10.65
C ASN A 163 3.18 -16.57 -9.18
N TYR A 164 2.39 -17.61 -8.94
CA TYR A 164 2.23 -18.15 -7.58
C TYR A 164 3.60 -18.53 -6.98
N ASN A 165 3.66 -18.67 -5.65
CA ASN A 165 4.88 -19.11 -4.96
C ASN A 165 6.11 -18.27 -5.36
N THR A 166 5.91 -16.96 -5.45
CA THR A 166 6.96 -15.99 -5.74
C THR A 166 7.14 -15.09 -4.53
N HIS A 167 8.34 -15.12 -3.97
CA HIS A 167 8.84 -14.12 -3.03
C HIS A 167 9.92 -13.31 -3.74
N ALA A 168 9.70 -12.00 -3.93
CA ALA A 168 10.65 -11.17 -4.65
C ALA A 168 10.76 -9.76 -4.08
N HIS A 169 11.98 -9.22 -4.13
CA HIS A 169 12.27 -7.84 -3.77
C HIS A 169 12.86 -7.10 -4.98
N VAL A 170 12.43 -5.86 -5.14
CA VAL A 170 12.82 -5.00 -6.28
C VAL A 170 13.18 -3.62 -5.77
N ASN A 171 13.67 -2.74 -6.66
CA ASN A 171 13.91 -1.37 -6.29
C ASN A 171 12.59 -0.59 -6.34
N TRP A 172 12.32 0.21 -5.32
CA TRP A 172 11.20 1.15 -5.27
C TRP A 172 11.78 2.56 -5.27
N GLY A 173 11.56 3.30 -6.35
CA GLY A 173 12.10 4.62 -6.60
C GLY A 173 11.05 5.72 -6.46
N PHE A 174 11.45 6.82 -5.84
CA PHE A 174 10.66 8.03 -5.67
C PHE A 174 11.45 9.24 -6.19
N ASP A 175 10.84 10.04 -7.05
CA ASP A 175 11.56 11.09 -7.78
C ASP A 175 11.79 12.37 -6.97
N ALA A 176 11.06 12.54 -5.85
CA ALA A 176 11.17 13.66 -4.93
C ALA A 176 10.88 13.23 -3.49
N ALA A 177 11.32 14.04 -2.52
CA ALA A 177 10.88 13.89 -1.14
C ALA A 177 9.42 14.37 -0.98
N GLY A 178 8.68 13.70 -0.10
CA GLY A 178 7.27 13.98 0.21
C GLY A 178 6.47 12.70 0.40
N THR A 179 5.15 12.86 0.60
CA THR A 179 4.24 11.73 0.80
C THR A 179 3.72 11.22 -0.54
N TYR A 180 3.76 9.91 -0.72
CA TYR A 180 3.19 9.22 -1.87
C TYR A 180 2.11 8.25 -1.41
N ASP A 181 0.97 8.27 -2.09
CA ASP A 181 -0.02 7.20 -2.00
C ASP A 181 0.04 6.38 -3.28
N VAL A 182 0.50 5.13 -3.16
CA VAL A 182 0.71 4.19 -4.27
C VAL A 182 -0.39 3.14 -4.20
N THR A 183 -1.19 3.01 -5.26
CA THR A 183 -2.38 2.15 -5.28
C THR A 183 -2.21 0.99 -6.25
N PHE A 184 -2.30 -0.23 -5.74
CA PHE A 184 -2.32 -1.45 -6.54
C PHE A 184 -3.68 -2.14 -6.50
N GLU A 185 -4.01 -2.84 -7.58
CA GLU A 185 -5.06 -3.85 -7.65
C GLU A 185 -4.43 -5.18 -8.08
N VAL A 186 -4.68 -6.25 -7.34
CA VAL A 186 -4.30 -7.61 -7.75
C VAL A 186 -5.52 -8.35 -8.25
N THR A 187 -5.40 -8.92 -9.46
CA THR A 187 -6.46 -9.69 -10.11
C THR A 187 -5.99 -11.09 -10.48
N GLY A 188 -6.92 -12.05 -10.55
CA GLY A 188 -6.63 -13.42 -10.96
C GLY A 188 -7.79 -14.02 -11.73
N VAL A 189 -7.48 -14.81 -12.76
CA VAL A 189 -8.49 -15.54 -13.55
C VAL A 189 -8.56 -16.97 -13.03
N LEU A 190 -9.69 -17.37 -12.44
CA LEU A 190 -9.84 -18.71 -11.85
C LEU A 190 -9.69 -19.80 -12.91
N ALA A 191 -8.86 -20.80 -12.63
CA ALA A 191 -8.66 -21.94 -13.53
C ALA A 191 -9.93 -22.80 -13.66
N ALA A 192 -10.74 -22.87 -12.61
CA ALA A 192 -11.93 -23.71 -12.56
C ALA A 192 -13.04 -23.30 -13.54
N ASN A 193 -13.19 -22.00 -13.81
CA ASN A 193 -14.33 -21.48 -14.58
C ASN A 193 -14.04 -20.23 -15.42
N GLY A 194 -12.80 -19.72 -15.42
CA GLY A 194 -12.42 -18.53 -16.18
C GLY A 194 -12.92 -17.20 -15.63
N THR A 195 -13.52 -17.17 -14.43
CA THR A 195 -13.97 -15.93 -13.80
C THR A 195 -12.78 -15.13 -13.29
N THR A 196 -12.75 -13.83 -13.56
CA THR A 196 -11.80 -12.91 -12.94
C THR A 196 -12.28 -12.48 -11.57
N ILE A 197 -11.42 -12.61 -10.56
CA ILE A 197 -11.61 -12.03 -9.23
C ILE A 197 -10.56 -10.96 -8.97
N SER A 198 -10.86 -10.05 -8.05
CA SER A 198 -10.03 -8.89 -7.72
C SER A 198 -9.96 -8.73 -6.20
N SER A 199 -8.80 -8.27 -5.73
CA SER A 199 -8.57 -7.79 -4.35
C SER A 199 -9.17 -6.40 -4.09
N GLY A 200 -9.66 -5.72 -5.14
CA GLY A 200 -9.96 -4.29 -5.07
C GLY A 200 -8.70 -3.44 -5.08
N ALA A 201 -8.89 -2.11 -5.03
CA ALA A 201 -7.79 -1.17 -4.92
C ALA A 201 -7.30 -1.11 -3.46
N ASN A 202 -6.00 -1.31 -3.28
CA ASN A 202 -5.31 -1.17 -2.00
C ASN A 202 -4.24 -0.08 -2.14
N THR A 203 -4.13 0.79 -1.14
CA THR A 203 -3.25 1.96 -1.18
C THR A 203 -2.25 1.91 -0.03
N TRP A 204 -0.98 2.13 -0.35
CA TRP A 204 0.11 2.24 0.60
C TRP A 204 0.62 3.67 0.65
N THR A 205 0.80 4.19 1.85
CA THR A 205 1.38 5.50 2.08
C THR A 205 2.89 5.38 2.33
N PHE A 206 3.68 6.01 1.47
CA PHE A 206 5.11 6.18 1.64
C PHE A 206 5.45 7.60 2.09
N GLU A 207 6.29 7.73 3.12
CA GLU A 207 6.80 9.02 3.58
C GLU A 207 8.28 9.14 3.21
N VAL A 208 8.59 9.91 2.16
CA VAL A 208 9.95 10.10 1.66
C VAL A 208 10.59 11.34 2.29
N LEU A 209 11.66 11.13 3.06
CA LEU A 209 12.33 12.19 3.83
C LEU A 209 13.45 12.89 3.04
N PRO A 210 13.59 14.23 3.15
CA PRO A 210 14.57 15.02 2.40
C PRO A 210 16.02 14.93 2.91
#